data_AF-A0A838J335-F1
#
_entry.id   AF-A0A838J335-F1
#
_cell.length_a   1.000
_cell.length_b   1.000
_cell.length_c   1.000
_cell.angle_alpha   90.00
_cell.angle_beta   90.00
_cell.angle_gamma   90.00
#
_symmetry.space_group_name_H-M   'P 1'
#
loop_
_entity.id
_entity.type
_entity.pdbx_description
1 polymer ?
#
loop_
_entity_poly.entity_id
_entity_poly.type
_entity_poly.pdbx_seq_one_letter_code
_entity_poly.pdbx_strand_id
1 'polypeptide(L)'
;VFVPSRPRLLLEEKKKLRKEFRLFDMIFYTVAAIIGIDTLGAVSSNGAQALTWLLISAVTFLLPYGLLTAELGSTFTQEGGVYEWCKLAGGRFFASLGAMLYWISNPLWVGGTLSVTAIASVRA
;
A
#
# COMPACT_ATOMS: atom_id res chain seq x y z
N VAL A 1 -12.64 4.85 -24.12
CA VAL A 1 -12.37 3.75 -25.08
C VAL A 1 -12.86 2.46 -24.45
N PHE A 2 -13.97 1.93 -24.96
CA PHE A 2 -14.68 0.76 -24.41
C PHE A 2 -14.11 -0.49 -25.10
N VAL A 3 -13.35 -1.32 -24.37
CA VAL A 3 -12.73 -2.55 -24.90
C VAL A 3 -13.76 -3.68 -24.85
N PRO A 4 -14.11 -4.32 -25.98
CA PRO A 4 -15.15 -5.34 -26.01
C PRO A 4 -14.67 -6.69 -25.49
N SER A 5 -15.58 -7.30 -24.75
CA SER A 5 -15.63 -8.64 -24.17
C SER A 5 -15.14 -9.76 -25.10
N ARG A 6 -13.88 -10.21 -24.96
CA ARG A 6 -13.44 -11.52 -25.49
C ARG A 6 -12.94 -12.41 -24.34
N PRO A 7 -13.76 -13.35 -23.82
CA PRO A 7 -13.36 -14.21 -22.70
C PRO A 7 -12.15 -15.12 -23.03
N ARG A 8 -11.94 -15.46 -24.30
CA ARG A 8 -10.80 -16.29 -24.74
C ARG A 8 -9.44 -15.60 -24.63
N LEU A 9 -9.37 -14.28 -24.88
CA LEU A 9 -8.12 -13.53 -24.82
C LEU A 9 -7.66 -13.31 -23.37
N LEU A 10 -8.61 -13.06 -22.45
CA LEU A 10 -8.34 -12.95 -21.02
C LEU A 10 -7.82 -14.27 -20.43
N LEU A 11 -8.32 -15.40 -20.92
CA LEU A 11 -7.87 -16.73 -20.50
C LEU A 11 -6.46 -17.06 -21.02
N GLU A 12 -6.11 -16.62 -22.23
CA GLU A 12 -4.75 -16.78 -22.75
C GLU A 12 -3.73 -15.89 -22.03
N GLU A 13 -4.09 -14.63 -21.74
CA GLU A 13 -3.25 -13.72 -20.94
C GLU A 13 -3.09 -14.23 -19.49
N LYS A 14 -4.17 -14.75 -18.87
CA LYS A 14 -4.08 -15.41 -17.54
C LYS A 14 -3.22 -16.67 -17.55
N LYS A 15 -3.10 -17.38 -18.67
CA LYS A 15 -2.21 -18.55 -18.82
C LYS A 15 -0.73 -18.17 -18.94
N LYS A 16 -0.41 -16.97 -19.42
CA LYS A 16 0.98 -16.47 -19.49
C LYS A 16 1.52 -16.01 -18.13
N LEU A 17 0.64 -15.62 -17.21
CA LEU A 17 1.01 -15.25 -15.85
C LEU A 17 1.47 -16.49 -15.07
N ARG A 18 2.79 -16.71 -15.01
CA ARG A 18 3.33 -17.73 -14.11
C ARG A 18 3.03 -17.34 -12.67
N LYS A 19 2.37 -18.21 -11.92
CA LYS A 19 2.20 -18.09 -10.47
C LYS A 19 3.51 -18.45 -9.77
N GLU A 20 4.53 -17.62 -9.98
CA GLU A 20 5.83 -17.75 -9.28
C GLU A 20 5.80 -17.07 -7.91
N PHE A 21 4.76 -16.29 -7.58
CA PHE A 21 4.62 -15.63 -6.28
C PHE A 21 4.37 -16.68 -5.18
N ARG A 22 5.45 -17.20 -4.62
CA ARG A 22 5.41 -18.12 -3.48
C ARG A 22 5.12 -17.31 -2.21
N LEU A 23 4.60 -17.97 -1.18
CA LEU A 23 4.21 -17.33 0.07
C LEU A 23 5.35 -16.50 0.69
N PHE A 24 6.58 -16.99 0.57
CA PHE A 24 7.78 -16.33 1.04
C PHE A 24 8.07 -15.02 0.29
N ASP A 25 7.97 -15.01 -1.03
CA ASP A 25 8.17 -13.80 -1.84
C ASP A 25 7.12 -12.75 -1.53
N MET A 26 5.88 -13.19 -1.25
CA MET A 26 4.79 -12.30 -0.83
C MET A 26 5.07 -11.67 0.54
N ILE A 27 5.56 -12.44 1.51
CA ILE A 27 5.92 -11.94 2.84
C ILE A 27 7.05 -10.92 2.72
N PHE A 28 8.14 -11.25 2.01
CA PHE A 28 9.26 -10.34 1.81
C PHE A 28 8.84 -9.07 1.06
N TYR A 29 7.99 -9.19 0.04
CA TYR A 29 7.45 -8.05 -0.68
C TYR A 29 6.62 -7.14 0.23
N THR A 30 5.74 -7.70 1.07
CA THR A 30 4.97 -6.91 2.03
C THR A 30 5.87 -6.22 3.04
N VAL A 31 6.87 -6.93 3.60
CA VAL A 31 7.84 -6.33 4.53
C VAL A 31 8.62 -5.18 3.87
N ALA A 32 9.10 -5.37 2.63
CA ALA A 32 9.80 -4.34 1.88
C ALA A 32 8.91 -3.14 1.53
N ALA A 33 7.62 -3.36 1.26
CA ALA A 33 6.67 -2.29 0.99
C ALA A 33 6.35 -1.45 2.23
N ILE A 34 6.49 -2.01 3.43
CA ILE A 34 6.22 -1.33 4.70
C ILE A 34 7.44 -0.56 5.18
N ILE A 35 8.63 -1.13 5.05
CA ILE A 35 9.88 -0.52 5.51
C ILE A 35 10.37 0.48 4.46
N GLY A 36 9.90 1.72 4.56
CA GLY A 36 10.36 2.85 3.74
C GLY A 36 11.70 3.40 4.23
N ILE A 37 12.52 3.90 3.30
CA ILE A 37 13.79 4.58 3.64
C ILE A 37 13.53 5.82 4.50
N ASP A 38 12.40 6.50 4.29
CA ASP A 38 11.94 7.65 5.05
C ASP A 38 11.63 7.30 6.52
N THR A 39 10.96 6.16 6.76
CA THR A 39 10.68 5.68 8.12
C THR A 39 11.94 5.21 8.83
N LEU A 40 12.86 4.52 8.13
CA LEU A 40 14.17 4.16 8.67
C LEU A 40 15.03 5.40 9.01
N GLY A 41 14.99 6.44 8.17
CA GLY A 41 15.68 7.71 8.43
C GLY A 41 15.13 8.45 9.66
N ALA A 42 13.82 8.45 9.85
CA ALA A 42 13.20 9.04 11.04
C ALA A 42 13.54 8.26 12.34
N VAL A 43 13.66 6.93 12.25
CA VAL A 43 14.02 6.06 13.37
C VAL A 43 15.49 6.22 13.77
N SER A 44 16.41 6.42 12.81
CA SER A 44 17.83 6.60 13.11
C SER A 44 18.12 7.87 13.92
N SER A 45 17.35 8.94 13.69
CA SER A 45 17.48 10.21 14.41
C SER A 45 17.04 10.13 15.89
N ASN A 46 16.13 9.21 16.22
CA ASN A 46 15.51 9.09 17.55
C ASN A 46 16.08 7.94 18.42
N GLY A 47 17.14 7.27 17.97
CA GLY A 47 17.86 6.26 18.74
C GLY A 47 17.08 4.97 19.03
N ALA A 48 17.55 4.17 20.00
CA ALA A 48 17.02 2.83 20.31
C ALA A 48 15.54 2.82 20.75
N GLN A 49 15.05 3.92 21.33
CA GLN A 49 13.65 4.06 21.75
C GLN A 49 12.68 4.07 20.57
N ALA A 50 13.10 4.61 19.42
CA ALA A 50 12.27 4.61 18.21
C ALA A 50 12.04 3.19 17.68
N LEU A 51 13.01 2.29 17.88
CA LEU A 51 12.90 0.89 17.46
C LEU A 51 11.85 0.13 18.31
N THR A 52 11.78 0.42 19.61
CA THR A 52 10.75 -0.14 20.50
C THR A 52 9.35 0.33 20.12
N TRP A 53 9.20 1.64 19.87
CA TRP A 53 7.92 2.20 19.43
C TRP A 53 7.49 1.70 18.04
N LEU A 54 8.44 1.53 17.12
CA LEU A 54 8.19 0.95 15.79
C LEU A 54 7.71 -0.50 15.89
N LEU A 55 8.33 -1.31 16.77
CA LEU A 55 7.87 -2.68 17.02
C LEU A 55 6.45 -2.70 17.60
N ILE A 56 6.15 -1.82 18.56
CA ILE A 56 4.82 -1.70 19.15
C ILE A 56 3.79 -1.29 18.08
N SER A 57 4.09 -0.30 17.23
CA SER A 57 3.19 0.09 16.15
C SER A 57 3.03 -0.98 15.08
N ALA A 58 4.08 -1.75 14.78
CA ALA A 58 3.97 -2.88 13.87
C ALA A 58 2.99 -3.94 14.42
N VAL A 59 3.07 -4.28 15.70
CA VAL A 59 2.17 -5.31 16.24
C VAL A 59 0.74 -4.78 16.41
N THR A 60 0.57 -3.54 16.87
CA THR A 60 -0.76 -2.98 17.22
C THR A 60 -1.50 -2.36 16.03
N PHE A 61 -0.80 -1.95 14.98
CA PHE A 61 -1.40 -1.31 13.81
C PHE A 61 -1.21 -2.13 12.54
N LEU A 62 0.01 -2.58 12.24
CA LEU A 62 0.30 -3.30 11.00
C LEU A 62 -0.35 -4.69 10.99
N LEU A 63 -0.21 -5.44 12.08
CA LEU A 63 -0.75 -6.80 12.18
C LEU A 63 -2.29 -6.85 12.01
N PRO A 64 -3.10 -6.07 12.76
CA PRO A 64 -4.55 -6.05 12.56
C PRO A 64 -4.95 -5.47 11.19
N TYR A 65 -4.22 -4.48 10.67
CA TYR A 65 -4.47 -3.95 9.33
C TYR A 65 -4.17 -4.99 8.22
N GLY A 66 -3.10 -5.77 8.38
CA GLY A 66 -2.74 -6.88 7.50
C GLY A 66 -3.81 -7.98 7.50
N LEU A 67 -4.36 -8.32 8.67
CA LEU A 67 -5.46 -9.27 8.80
C LEU A 67 -6.74 -8.76 8.10
N LEU A 68 -7.10 -7.50 8.31
CA LEU A 68 -8.27 -6.88 7.67
C LEU A 68 -8.12 -6.83 6.14
N THR A 69 -6.94 -6.43 5.65
CA THR A 69 -6.65 -6.39 4.21
C THR A 69 -6.55 -7.78 3.60
N ALA A 70 -6.11 -8.80 4.35
CA ALA A 70 -6.14 -10.19 3.91
C ALA A 70 -7.57 -10.72 3.77
N GLU A 71 -8.46 -10.43 4.74
CA GLU A 71 -9.86 -10.85 4.71
C GLU A 71 -10.62 -10.18 3.54
N LEU A 72 -10.42 -8.87 3.35
CA LEU A 72 -11.02 -8.12 2.24
C LEU A 72 -10.44 -8.55 0.89
N GLY A 73 -9.14 -8.82 0.82
CA GLY A 73 -8.46 -9.27 -0.39
C GLY A 73 -8.82 -10.68 -0.82
N SER A 74 -9.07 -11.59 0.13
CA SER A 74 -9.56 -12.95 -0.18
C SER A 74 -11.04 -12.97 -0.55
N THR A 75 -11.84 -12.09 0.06
CA THR A 75 -13.30 -12.05 -0.15
C THR A 75 -13.69 -11.37 -1.46
N PHE A 76 -12.95 -10.33 -1.87
CA PHE A 76 -13.22 -9.56 -3.08
C PHE A 76 -12.03 -9.61 -4.05
N THR A 77 -11.93 -10.69 -4.82
CA THR A 77 -10.85 -10.95 -5.78
C THR A 77 -10.94 -10.12 -7.08
N GLN A 78 -11.62 -8.97 -7.06
CA GLN A 78 -11.69 -8.08 -8.21
C GLN A 78 -10.39 -7.27 -8.31
N GLU A 79 -9.90 -7.06 -9.54
CA GLU A 79 -8.59 -6.45 -9.86
C GLU A 79 -8.49 -4.92 -9.52
N GLY A 80 -9.31 -4.41 -8.60
CA GLY A 80 -9.38 -2.98 -8.24
C GLY A 80 -8.93 -2.63 -6.82
N GLY A 81 -8.52 -3.61 -6.00
CA GLY A 81 -7.98 -3.38 -4.65
C GLY A 81 -8.87 -2.48 -3.78
N VAL A 82 -8.26 -1.51 -3.10
CA VAL A 82 -8.94 -0.56 -2.19
C VAL A 82 -10.07 0.21 -2.86
N TYR A 83 -9.95 0.53 -4.16
CA TYR A 83 -10.98 1.27 -4.89
C TYR A 83 -12.27 0.45 -5.06
N GLU A 84 -12.15 -0.83 -5.41
CA GLU A 84 -13.32 -1.70 -5.52
C GLU A 84 -13.89 -2.04 -4.13
N TRP A 85 -13.06 -2.16 -3.09
CA TRP A 85 -13.55 -2.34 -1.72
C TRP A 85 -14.38 -1.14 -1.24
N CYS A 86 -13.89 0.09 -1.47
CA CYS A 86 -14.65 1.31 -1.17
C CYS A 86 -15.92 1.45 -2.02
N LYS A 87 -15.90 0.95 -3.27
CA LYS A 87 -17.06 0.94 -4.16
C LYS A 87 -18.12 -0.06 -3.72
N LEU A 88 -17.72 -1.21 -3.19
CA LEU A 88 -18.61 -2.22 -2.64
C LEU A 88 -19.19 -1.78 -1.29
N ALA A 89 -18.42 -1.10 -0.45
CA ALA A 89 -18.84 -0.65 0.88
C ALA A 89 -19.72 0.61 0.86
N GLY A 90 -19.39 1.60 0.01
CA GLY A 90 -20.06 2.91 0.00
C GLY A 90 -20.64 3.32 -1.36
N GLY A 91 -20.43 2.55 -2.41
CA GLY A 91 -20.82 2.94 -3.76
C GLY A 91 -19.77 3.82 -4.45
N ARG A 92 -20.11 4.26 -5.67
CA ARG A 92 -19.16 4.88 -6.61
C ARG A 92 -18.58 6.22 -6.13
N PHE A 93 -19.35 6.97 -5.32
CA PHE A 93 -18.93 8.26 -4.78
C PHE A 93 -17.78 8.12 -3.77
N PHE A 94 -17.91 7.22 -2.79
CA PHE A 94 -16.88 6.99 -1.79
C PHE A 94 -15.61 6.38 -2.38
N ALA A 95 -15.74 5.52 -3.40
CA ALA A 95 -14.60 5.01 -4.14
C ALA A 95 -13.85 6.13 -4.87
N SER A 96 -14.56 7.03 -5.57
CA SER A 96 -13.94 8.17 -6.25
C SER A 96 -13.28 9.15 -5.28
N LEU A 97 -13.89 9.39 -4.12
CA LEU A 97 -13.31 10.23 -3.08
C LEU A 97 -12.06 9.59 -2.50
N GLY A 98 -12.11 8.28 -2.19
CA GLY A 98 -10.96 7.52 -1.72
C GLY A 98 -9.80 7.51 -2.72
N ALA A 99 -10.07 7.33 -4.01
CA ALA A 99 -9.06 7.42 -5.06
C ALA A 99 -8.47 8.83 -5.19
N MET A 100 -9.31 9.88 -5.11
CA MET A 100 -8.85 11.27 -5.17
C MET A 100 -7.97 11.61 -3.96
N LEU A 101 -8.38 11.20 -2.76
CA LEU A 101 -7.61 11.38 -1.53
C LEU A 101 -6.29 10.61 -1.56
N TYR A 102 -6.29 9.37 -2.06
CA TYR A 102 -5.06 8.60 -2.28
C TYR A 102 -4.12 9.31 -3.25
N TRP A 103 -4.66 9.84 -4.36
CA TRP A 103 -3.89 10.60 -5.33
C TRP A 103 -3.30 11.89 -4.77
N ILE A 104 -4.00 12.58 -3.85
CA ILE A 104 -3.50 13.78 -3.18
C ILE A 104 -2.48 13.42 -2.08
N SER A 105 -2.68 12.30 -1.38
CA SER A 105 -1.79 11.83 -0.32
C SER A 105 -0.39 11.53 -0.84
N ASN A 106 -0.24 10.97 -2.05
CA ASN A 106 1.07 10.59 -2.58
C ASN A 106 2.00 11.81 -2.79
N PRO A 107 1.58 12.88 -3.51
CA PRO A 107 2.34 14.12 -3.61
C PRO A 107 2.55 14.82 -2.27
N LEU A 108 1.58 14.76 -1.35
CA LEU A 108 1.75 15.34 -0.01
C LEU A 108 2.79 14.59 0.82
N TRP A 109 2.84 13.27 0.72
CA TRP A 109 3.84 12.46 1.41
C TRP A 109 5.24 12.73 0.86
N VAL A 110 5.42 12.68 -0.47
CA VAL A 110 6.72 12.98 -1.11
C VAL A 110 7.12 14.44 -0.92
N GLY A 111 6.19 15.38 -1.11
CA GLY A 111 6.44 16.82 -0.92
C GLY A 111 6.69 17.20 0.54
N GLY A 112 6.00 16.57 1.48
CA GLY A 112 6.19 16.74 2.92
C GLY A 112 7.56 16.24 3.37
N THR A 113 7.95 15.03 2.98
CA THR A 113 9.28 14.47 3.29
C THR A 113 10.40 15.31 2.66
N LEU A 114 10.23 15.80 1.43
CA LEU A 114 11.18 16.73 0.78
C LEU A 114 11.30 18.07 1.53
N SER A 115 10.17 18.65 1.92
CA SER A 115 10.15 19.95 2.63
C SER A 115 10.83 19.86 3.99
N VAL A 116 10.56 18.79 4.75
CA VAL A 116 11.19 18.55 6.05
C VAL A 116 12.70 18.34 5.88
N THR A 117 13.12 17.58 4.87
CA THR A 117 14.54 17.32 4.59
C THR A 117 15.26 18.60 4.16
N ALA A 118 14.65 19.41 3.29
CA ALA A 118 15.21 20.69 2.87
C ALA A 118 15.40 21.65 4.05
N ILE A 119 14.40 21.80 4.92
CA ILE A 119 14.50 22.62 6.13
C ILE A 119 15.58 22.10 7.08
N ALA A 120 15.69 20.78 7.24
CA ALA A 120 16.74 20.17 8.05
C ALA A 120 18.13 20.44 7.48
N SER A 121 18.32 20.37 6.15
CA SER A 121 19.60 20.65 5.49
C SER A 121 20.02 22.12 5.52
N VAL A 122 19.05 23.05 5.61
CA VAL A 122 19.34 24.49 5.73
C VAL A 122 19.75 24.85 7.15
N ARG A 123 19.40 24.02 8.13
CA ARG A 123 19.71 24.22 9.56
C ARG A 123 20.89 23.40 10.08
N ALA A 124 21.42 22.46 9.28
CA ALA A 124 22.62 21.67 9.57
C ALA A 124 23.87 22.37 9.04
#